data_AF-A0A8B7IBV9-F1
#
_entry.id   AF-A0A8B7IBV9-F1
#
_cell.length_a   1.000
_cell.length_b   1.000
_cell.length_c   1.000
_cell.angle_alpha   90.00
_cell.angle_beta   90.00
_cell.angle_gamma   90.00
#
_symmetry.space_group_name_H-M   'P 1'
#
loop_
_entity.id
_entity.type
_entity.pdbx_description
1 polymer ?
#
loop_
_entity_poly.entity_id
_entity_poly.type
_entity_poly.pdbx_seq_one_letter_code
_entity_poly.pdbx_strand_id
1 'polypeptide(L)'
;MWAAVAGGSKELVEPDYDSLELLFCVPPAASKEKTGPKIKKPKEITFIGLKKSLLLNIFLKQFKCSNEEIADMIQKGDGSKFDAEILKQLLKLLPEGHEIDSLKSCKEEKSELANTDQFYLHLLEVPSYQLRIECMLICEETKILLDCLWPKAQAIRRACETLLTSHRLPIFCQLILKVGNFLNYGHHTGDAGGFKISALLRLTETKANQSHVTLLHHILEEVERNHTDLLQLPSELDFVSKAAGIHFEVMQAEAGANVKKLLEIEKRLLLSTDDLKIQHGKSVQGSISASKDLQKEFASIEKKKEELADYLCEDRKNLSLGDLFITMKTFRELFLKALQVVCICDFLEIQ
;
A
#
# COMPACT_ATOMS: atom_id res chain seq x y z
N MET A 1 18.70 -31.75 4.19
CA MET A 1 18.13 -32.25 2.92
C MET A 1 19.23 -32.71 1.97
N TRP A 2 20.02 -31.83 1.35
CA TRP A 2 21.05 -32.21 0.37
C TRP A 2 22.17 -33.11 0.92
N ALA A 3 22.58 -32.92 2.18
CA ALA A 3 23.55 -33.81 2.84
C ALA A 3 23.03 -35.24 3.08
N ALA A 4 21.71 -35.45 3.11
CA ALA A 4 21.09 -36.77 3.24
C ALA A 4 21.00 -37.50 1.89
N VAL A 5 20.86 -36.77 0.78
CA VAL A 5 20.81 -37.32 -0.59
C VAL A 5 22.19 -37.82 -1.05
N ALA A 6 23.27 -37.18 -0.61
CA ALA A 6 24.64 -37.60 -0.93
C ALA A 6 25.12 -38.85 -0.15
N GLY A 7 24.42 -39.23 0.93
CA GLY A 7 24.89 -40.19 1.93
C GLY A 7 24.44 -41.65 1.75
N GLY A 8 23.59 -41.96 0.78
CA GLY A 8 23.23 -43.34 0.48
C GLY A 8 21.72 -43.58 0.36
N SER A 9 21.21 -43.45 -0.85
CA SER A 9 20.05 -44.20 -1.34
C SER A 9 20.24 -44.41 -2.85
N LYS A 10 20.04 -45.65 -3.30
CA LYS A 10 20.28 -46.12 -4.68
C LYS A 10 19.11 -45.84 -5.63
N GLU A 11 18.26 -44.86 -5.33
CA GLU A 11 17.24 -44.39 -6.27
C GLU A 11 17.77 -43.16 -6.99
N LEU A 12 18.53 -43.42 -8.06
CA LEU A 12 18.87 -42.43 -9.06
C LEU A 12 17.61 -42.10 -9.85
N VAL A 13 16.94 -41.01 -9.49
CA VAL A 13 15.90 -40.42 -10.33
C VAL A 13 16.60 -39.69 -11.47
N GLU A 14 16.81 -40.39 -12.59
CA GLU A 14 17.35 -39.79 -13.80
C GLU A 14 16.21 -39.22 -14.66
N PRO A 15 16.30 -37.95 -15.10
CA PRO A 15 15.38 -37.38 -16.06
C PRO A 15 15.39 -38.15 -17.39
N ASP A 16 14.26 -38.10 -18.11
CA ASP A 16 14.21 -38.51 -19.52
C ASP A 16 14.94 -37.45 -20.37
N TYR A 17 16.23 -37.69 -20.57
CA TYR A 17 17.11 -36.80 -21.33
C TYR A 17 16.71 -36.72 -22.81
N ASP A 18 16.14 -37.79 -23.38
CA ASP A 18 15.73 -37.84 -24.78
C ASP A 18 14.52 -36.91 -25.02
N SER A 19 13.53 -36.96 -24.13
CA SER A 19 12.37 -36.05 -24.16
C SER A 19 12.78 -34.59 -23.96
N LEU A 20 13.73 -34.34 -23.05
CA LEU A 20 14.26 -33.00 -22.82
C LEU A 20 15.02 -32.47 -24.03
N GLU A 21 15.83 -33.29 -24.70
CA GLU A 21 16.51 -32.90 -25.92
C GLU A 21 15.50 -32.63 -27.05
N LEU A 22 14.47 -33.45 -27.20
CA LEU A 22 13.44 -33.26 -28.23
C LEU A 22 12.66 -31.94 -28.04
N LEU A 23 12.32 -31.59 -26.80
CA LEU A 23 11.44 -30.45 -26.49
C LEU A 23 12.19 -29.13 -26.27
N PHE A 24 13.45 -29.20 -25.83
CA PHE A 24 14.23 -28.03 -25.39
C PHE A 24 15.59 -27.89 -26.09
N CYS A 25 15.89 -28.69 -27.12
CA CYS A 25 17.04 -28.41 -27.97
C CYS A 25 16.87 -27.05 -28.65
N VAL A 26 17.95 -26.26 -28.68
CA VAL A 26 18.01 -25.09 -29.54
C VAL A 26 17.95 -25.62 -30.98
N PRO A 27 16.92 -25.26 -31.78
CA PRO A 27 16.84 -25.76 -33.14
C PRO A 27 18.15 -25.42 -33.85
N PRO A 28 18.80 -26.38 -34.54
CA PRO A 28 19.98 -26.06 -35.32
C PRO A 28 19.58 -24.94 -36.25
N ALA A 29 20.29 -23.81 -36.17
CA ALA A 29 20.06 -22.68 -37.04
C ALA A 29 20.12 -23.23 -38.46
N ALA A 30 18.98 -23.32 -39.14
CA ALA A 30 18.92 -23.78 -40.51
C ALA A 30 19.98 -22.99 -41.25
N SER A 31 21.02 -23.67 -41.71
CA SER A 31 22.04 -23.10 -42.57
C SER A 31 21.31 -22.75 -43.85
N LYS A 32 20.69 -21.57 -43.86
CA LYS A 32 20.35 -20.87 -45.08
C LYS A 32 21.69 -20.64 -45.74
N GLU A 33 22.07 -21.54 -46.64
CA GLU A 33 22.96 -21.19 -47.73
C GLU A 33 22.49 -19.83 -48.24
N LYS A 34 23.36 -18.83 -48.07
CA LYS A 34 23.14 -17.48 -48.54
C LYS A 34 23.35 -17.48 -50.05
N THR A 35 22.40 -18.05 -50.79
CA THR A 35 22.31 -17.97 -52.25
C THR A 35 20.98 -17.34 -52.67
N GLY A 36 20.48 -16.42 -51.85
CA GLY A 36 19.52 -15.39 -52.27
C GLY A 36 20.12 -14.02 -51.96
N PRO A 37 19.85 -12.98 -52.77
CA PRO A 37 20.31 -11.64 -52.45
C PRO A 37 19.88 -11.33 -51.02
N LYS A 38 20.81 -10.90 -50.16
CA LYS A 38 20.45 -10.26 -48.90
C LYS A 38 19.42 -9.20 -49.27
N ILE A 39 18.14 -9.45 -49.00
CA ILE A 39 17.15 -8.40 -48.94
C ILE A 39 17.66 -7.55 -47.79
N LYS A 40 18.45 -6.53 -48.13
CA LYS A 40 18.71 -5.40 -47.27
C LYS A 40 17.31 -4.94 -46.93
N LYS A 41 16.84 -5.21 -45.71
CA LYS A 41 15.73 -4.43 -45.17
C LYS A 41 16.07 -2.97 -45.51
N PRO A 42 15.19 -2.22 -46.17
CA PRO A 42 15.43 -0.82 -46.44
C PRO A 42 15.94 -0.20 -45.14
N LYS A 43 17.00 0.61 -45.22
CA LYS A 43 17.45 1.34 -44.04
C LYS A 43 16.32 2.29 -43.69
N GLU A 44 15.44 1.87 -42.78
CA GLU A 44 14.41 2.71 -42.20
C GLU A 44 15.10 3.94 -41.62
N ILE A 45 14.57 5.11 -41.96
CA ILE A 45 15.08 6.38 -41.47
C ILE A 45 14.58 6.53 -40.03
N THR A 46 15.50 6.81 -39.10
CA THR A 46 15.19 7.00 -37.69
C THR A 46 15.95 8.20 -37.15
N PHE A 47 15.22 9.10 -36.51
CA PHE A 47 15.76 10.23 -35.76
C PHE A 47 15.93 9.90 -34.28
N ILE A 48 15.37 8.77 -33.85
CA ILE A 48 15.38 8.31 -32.47
C ILE A 48 16.59 7.42 -32.19
N GLY A 49 17.26 7.65 -31.06
CA GLY A 49 18.42 6.86 -30.65
C GLY A 49 18.07 5.38 -30.46
N LEU A 50 18.97 4.48 -30.89
CA LEU A 50 18.74 3.02 -30.91
C LEU A 50 18.19 2.44 -29.59
N LYS A 51 18.69 2.90 -28.44
CA LYS A 51 18.22 2.44 -27.12
C LYS A 51 16.78 2.84 -26.86
N LYS A 52 16.43 4.10 -27.08
CA LYS A 52 15.07 4.62 -26.88
C LYS A 52 14.10 4.00 -27.88
N SER A 53 14.51 3.86 -29.14
CA SER A 53 13.72 3.18 -30.17
C SER A 53 13.42 1.72 -29.80
N LEU A 54 14.39 0.98 -29.26
CA LEU A 54 14.16 -0.38 -28.79
C LEU A 54 13.13 -0.42 -27.64
N LEU A 55 13.29 0.43 -26.62
CA LEU A 55 12.38 0.50 -25.48
C LEU A 55 10.96 0.86 -25.93
N LEU A 56 10.82 1.84 -26.82
CA LEU A 56 9.53 2.25 -27.34
C LEU A 56 8.86 1.16 -28.19
N ASN A 57 9.63 0.45 -29.04
CA ASN A 57 9.08 -0.69 -29.78
C ASN A 57 8.58 -1.82 -28.86
N ILE A 58 9.28 -2.08 -27.76
CA ILE A 58 8.83 -3.06 -26.75
C ILE A 58 7.54 -2.58 -26.09
N PHE A 59 7.51 -1.30 -25.67
CA PHE A 59 6.34 -0.67 -25.08
C PHE A 59 5.13 -0.72 -26.02
N LEU A 60 5.26 -0.35 -27.29
CA LEU A 60 4.15 -0.33 -28.26
C LEU A 60 3.60 -1.74 -28.55
N LYS A 61 4.45 -2.77 -28.55
CA LYS A 61 4.02 -4.16 -28.80
C LYS A 61 3.01 -4.68 -27.77
N GLN A 62 2.99 -4.15 -26.55
CA GLN A 62 2.08 -4.64 -25.51
C GLN A 62 0.61 -4.32 -25.80
N PHE A 63 0.33 -3.26 -26.58
CA PHE A 63 -1.03 -2.81 -26.87
C PHE A 63 -1.76 -3.68 -27.91
N LYS A 64 -1.00 -4.43 -28.72
CA LYS A 64 -1.49 -5.27 -29.83
C LYS A 64 -2.44 -4.51 -30.79
N CYS A 65 -2.18 -3.23 -31.02
CA CYS A 65 -2.90 -2.36 -31.94
C CYS A 65 -1.93 -1.43 -32.67
N SER A 66 -2.43 -0.68 -33.64
CA SER A 66 -1.66 0.26 -34.47
C SER A 66 -1.25 1.52 -33.70
N ASN A 67 -0.22 2.22 -34.21
CA ASN A 67 0.25 3.48 -33.63
C ASN A 67 -0.84 4.58 -33.65
N GLU A 68 -1.65 4.61 -34.72
CA GLU A 68 -2.78 5.53 -34.86
C GLU A 68 -3.85 5.26 -33.79
N GLU A 69 -4.19 3.99 -33.54
CA GLU A 69 -5.13 3.64 -32.47
C GLU A 69 -4.61 4.03 -31.09
N ILE A 70 -3.29 3.92 -30.84
CA ILE A 70 -2.69 4.35 -29.57
C ILE A 70 -2.79 5.88 -29.40
N ALA A 71 -2.46 6.65 -30.45
CA ALA A 71 -2.58 8.10 -30.43
C ALA A 71 -4.05 8.55 -30.28
N ASP A 72 -4.98 7.87 -30.96
CA ASP A 72 -6.41 8.12 -30.87
C ASP A 72 -6.97 7.83 -29.48
N MET A 73 -6.53 6.75 -28.81
CA MET A 73 -6.88 6.49 -27.41
C MET A 73 -6.42 7.64 -26.49
N ILE A 74 -5.21 8.17 -26.68
CA ILE A 74 -4.71 9.33 -25.91
C ILE A 74 -5.53 10.58 -26.22
N GLN A 75 -5.84 10.82 -27.49
CA GLN A 75 -6.66 11.97 -27.91
C GLN A 75 -8.08 11.89 -27.36
N LYS A 76 -8.67 10.69 -27.27
CA LYS A 76 -9.99 10.42 -26.69
C LYS A 76 -9.98 10.28 -25.17
N GLY A 77 -8.80 10.21 -24.55
CA GLY A 77 -8.67 10.03 -23.10
C GLY A 77 -9.18 8.66 -22.65
N ASP A 78 -9.10 7.66 -23.53
CA ASP A 78 -9.54 6.30 -23.24
C ASP A 78 -8.51 5.59 -22.35
N GLY A 79 -8.89 5.33 -21.09
CA GLY A 79 -8.06 4.63 -20.11
C GLY A 79 -8.11 3.10 -20.22
N SER A 80 -8.86 2.51 -21.16
CA SER A 80 -9.13 1.06 -21.20
C SER A 80 -7.89 0.17 -21.28
N LYS A 81 -6.82 0.66 -21.92
CA LYS A 81 -5.51 -0.03 -22.04
C LYS A 81 -4.38 0.67 -21.28
N PHE A 82 -4.70 1.70 -20.50
CA PHE A 82 -3.72 2.57 -19.84
C PHE A 82 -3.90 2.51 -18.33
N ASP A 83 -3.15 1.64 -17.67
CA ASP A 83 -2.98 1.72 -16.22
C ASP A 83 -1.91 2.76 -15.84
N ALA A 84 -1.78 3.02 -14.53
CA ALA A 84 -0.84 4.00 -14.00
C ALA A 84 0.63 3.70 -14.36
N GLU A 85 1.03 2.43 -14.48
CA GLU A 85 2.41 2.06 -14.80
C GLU A 85 2.69 2.24 -16.29
N ILE A 86 1.75 1.85 -17.16
CA ILE A 86 1.83 2.10 -18.61
C ILE A 86 1.92 3.60 -18.88
N LEU A 87 1.10 4.42 -18.21
CA LEU A 87 1.13 5.88 -18.37
C LEU A 87 2.44 6.49 -17.88
N LYS A 88 3.01 6.01 -16.76
CA LYS A 88 4.35 6.43 -16.30
C LYS A 88 5.44 6.09 -17.30
N GLN A 89 5.39 4.89 -17.86
CA GLN A 89 6.35 4.45 -18.88
C GLN A 89 6.22 5.30 -20.15
N LEU A 90 4.99 5.59 -20.59
CA LEU A 90 4.76 6.46 -21.73
C LEU A 90 5.34 7.87 -21.50
N LEU A 91 5.13 8.46 -20.32
CA LEU A 91 5.71 9.78 -19.99
C LEU A 91 7.24 9.78 -20.05
N LYS A 92 7.89 8.70 -19.59
CA LYS A 92 9.35 8.55 -19.66
C LYS A 92 9.86 8.35 -21.10
N LEU A 93 9.01 7.84 -21.98
CA LEU A 93 9.33 7.55 -23.38
C LEU A 93 8.86 8.66 -24.33
N LEU A 94 8.38 9.81 -23.84
CA LEU A 94 7.98 10.91 -24.72
C LEU A 94 9.16 11.43 -25.56
N PRO A 95 8.88 11.96 -26.77
CA PRO A 95 9.92 12.52 -27.62
C PRO A 95 10.50 13.80 -26.98
N GLU A 96 11.80 13.97 -27.11
CA GLU A 96 12.55 15.15 -26.64
C GLU A 96 12.52 16.26 -27.70
N GLY A 97 12.75 17.52 -27.30
CA GLY A 97 12.65 18.67 -28.21
C GLY A 97 13.42 18.51 -29.52
N HIS A 98 14.68 18.04 -29.46
CA HIS A 98 15.50 17.82 -30.65
C HIS A 98 14.96 16.70 -31.56
N GLU A 99 14.33 15.67 -30.99
CA GLU A 99 13.68 14.59 -31.73
C GLU A 99 12.42 15.11 -32.42
N ILE A 100 11.63 15.94 -31.73
CA ILE A 100 10.43 16.59 -32.28
C ILE A 100 10.80 17.49 -33.46
N ASP A 101 11.83 18.32 -33.33
CA ASP A 101 12.28 19.22 -34.40
C ASP A 101 12.76 18.47 -35.63
N SER A 102 13.49 17.36 -35.41
CA SER A 102 13.95 16.47 -36.49
C SER A 102 12.76 15.81 -37.21
N LEU A 103 11.80 15.29 -36.46
CA LEU A 103 10.58 14.66 -37.02
C LEU A 103 9.72 15.67 -37.78
N LYS A 104 9.61 16.91 -37.33
CA LYS A 104 8.88 17.98 -38.04
C LYS A 104 9.56 18.47 -39.31
N SER A 105 10.89 18.36 -39.37
CA SER A 105 11.68 18.79 -40.53
C SER A 105 11.86 17.70 -41.58
N CYS A 106 11.48 16.46 -41.24
CA CYS A 106 11.46 15.30 -42.12
C CYS A 106 10.59 15.57 -43.36
N LYS A 107 11.15 15.33 -44.55
CA LYS A 107 10.44 15.46 -45.84
C LYS A 107 10.15 14.12 -46.48
N GLU A 108 10.67 13.04 -45.89
CA GLU A 108 10.49 11.67 -46.34
C GLU A 108 9.06 11.18 -46.07
N GLU A 109 8.65 10.14 -46.79
CA GLU A 109 7.31 9.56 -46.65
C GLU A 109 7.21 8.82 -45.30
N LYS A 110 6.05 8.91 -44.62
CA LYS A 110 5.82 8.24 -43.32
C LYS A 110 6.14 6.72 -43.38
N SER A 111 5.95 6.09 -44.53
CA SER A 111 6.20 4.66 -44.77
C SER A 111 7.69 4.28 -44.78
N GLU A 112 8.61 5.24 -44.93
CA GLU A 112 10.07 5.03 -44.96
C GLU A 112 10.72 5.18 -43.57
N LEU A 113 9.97 5.67 -42.60
CA LEU A 113 10.42 5.89 -41.23
C LEU A 113 10.32 4.61 -40.40
N ALA A 114 11.21 4.49 -39.40
CA ALA A 114 11.12 3.44 -38.40
C ALA A 114 9.79 3.54 -37.62
N ASN A 115 9.28 2.39 -37.14
CA ASN A 115 8.00 2.32 -36.43
C ASN A 115 7.87 3.32 -35.26
N THR A 116 8.96 3.62 -34.57
CA THR A 116 8.99 4.56 -33.44
C THR A 116 8.77 6.00 -33.86
N ASP A 117 9.33 6.37 -34.99
CA ASP A 117 9.23 7.69 -35.59
C ASP A 117 7.82 7.88 -36.14
N GLN A 118 7.25 6.84 -36.76
CA GLN A 118 5.83 6.82 -37.17
C GLN A 118 4.89 7.03 -35.97
N PHE A 119 5.11 6.33 -34.85
CA PHE A 119 4.32 6.55 -33.63
C PHE A 119 4.41 7.99 -33.13
N TYR A 120 5.61 8.56 -33.07
CA TYR A 120 5.76 9.95 -32.63
C TYR A 120 5.11 10.95 -33.58
N LEU A 121 5.10 10.70 -34.89
CA LEU A 121 4.35 11.56 -35.82
C LEU A 121 2.85 11.57 -35.49
N HIS A 122 2.24 10.41 -35.22
CA HIS A 122 0.85 10.33 -34.77
C HIS A 122 0.64 11.00 -33.41
N LEU A 123 1.56 10.83 -32.47
CA LEU A 123 1.48 11.46 -31.15
C LEU A 123 1.58 12.99 -31.23
N LEU A 124 2.43 13.51 -32.11
CA LEU A 124 2.61 14.95 -32.33
C LEU A 124 1.40 15.61 -33.02
N GLU A 125 0.57 14.83 -33.71
CA GLU A 125 -0.73 15.29 -34.25
C GLU A 125 -1.77 15.49 -33.12
N VAL A 126 -1.57 14.88 -31.94
CA VAL A 126 -2.46 15.03 -30.79
C VAL A 126 -2.15 16.32 -30.02
N PRO A 127 -3.07 17.31 -29.98
CA PRO A 127 -2.83 18.56 -29.26
C PRO A 127 -2.64 18.31 -27.76
N SER A 128 -1.57 18.88 -27.21
CA SER A 128 -1.23 18.79 -25.78
C SER A 128 -1.17 17.35 -25.26
N TYR A 129 -0.70 16.39 -26.08
CA TYR A 129 -0.62 14.96 -25.74
C TYR A 129 -0.01 14.72 -24.35
N GLN A 130 1.06 15.44 -24.00
CA GLN A 130 1.72 15.29 -22.71
C GLN A 130 0.77 15.60 -21.54
N LEU A 131 0.01 16.70 -21.62
CA LEU A 131 -0.95 17.07 -20.58
C LEU A 131 -2.12 16.07 -20.50
N ARG A 132 -2.57 15.51 -21.63
CA ARG A 132 -3.60 14.44 -21.63
C ARG A 132 -3.12 13.21 -20.87
N ILE A 133 -1.90 12.75 -21.17
CA ILE A 133 -1.29 11.59 -20.51
C ILE A 133 -1.11 11.86 -19.01
N GLU A 134 -0.66 13.06 -18.64
CA GLU A 134 -0.51 13.46 -17.23
C GLU A 134 -1.86 13.52 -16.49
N CYS A 135 -2.93 14.02 -17.15
CA CYS A 135 -4.29 14.01 -16.61
C CYS A 135 -4.81 12.59 -16.40
N MET A 136 -4.62 11.70 -17.37
CA MET A 136 -4.98 10.28 -17.24
C MET A 136 -4.23 9.64 -16.08
N LEU A 137 -2.92 9.87 -15.99
CA LEU A 137 -2.06 9.29 -14.97
C LEU A 137 -2.48 9.73 -13.56
N ILE A 138 -2.63 11.03 -13.32
CA ILE A 138 -2.94 11.52 -11.98
C ILE A 138 -4.33 11.06 -11.51
N CYS A 139 -5.29 10.90 -12.42
CA CYS A 139 -6.61 10.35 -12.08
C CYS A 139 -6.49 8.87 -11.66
N GLU A 140 -5.74 8.05 -12.40
CA GLU A 140 -5.57 6.63 -12.08
C GLU A 140 -4.75 6.44 -10.79
N GLU A 141 -3.66 7.20 -10.62
CA GLU A 141 -2.88 7.19 -9.36
C GLU A 141 -3.73 7.61 -8.17
N THR A 142 -4.55 8.65 -8.32
CA THR A 142 -5.43 9.13 -7.24
C THR A 142 -6.45 8.06 -6.86
N LYS A 143 -7.05 7.38 -7.85
CA LYS A 143 -8.01 6.31 -7.60
C LYS A 143 -7.37 5.17 -6.79
N ILE A 144 -6.21 4.66 -7.22
CA ILE A 144 -5.46 3.61 -6.52
C ILE A 144 -5.10 4.06 -5.09
N LEU A 145 -4.66 5.31 -4.94
CA LEU A 145 -4.33 5.88 -3.64
C LEU A 145 -5.55 5.91 -2.71
N LEU A 146 -6.69 6.41 -3.19
CA LEU A 146 -7.92 6.50 -2.40
C LEU A 146 -8.44 5.11 -2.01
N ASP A 147 -8.42 4.14 -2.93
CA ASP A 147 -8.81 2.76 -2.67
C ASP A 147 -7.94 2.12 -1.56
N CYS A 148 -6.68 2.53 -1.45
CA CYS A 148 -5.75 2.07 -0.42
C CYS A 148 -5.91 2.82 0.92
N LEU A 149 -6.04 4.15 0.88
CA LEU A 149 -6.02 5.00 2.07
C LEU A 149 -7.36 5.08 2.79
N TRP A 150 -8.48 5.04 2.06
CA TRP A 150 -9.81 5.19 2.64
C TRP A 150 -10.15 4.09 3.66
N PRO A 151 -9.95 2.79 3.39
CA PRO A 151 -10.21 1.74 4.38
C PRO A 151 -9.32 1.85 5.62
N LYS A 152 -8.07 2.28 5.44
CA LYS A 152 -7.11 2.51 6.54
C LYS A 152 -7.55 3.66 7.43
N ALA A 153 -8.02 4.76 6.84
CA ALA A 153 -8.56 5.91 7.56
C ALA A 153 -9.77 5.48 8.42
N GLN A 154 -10.70 4.73 7.83
CA GLN A 154 -11.85 4.19 8.56
C GLN A 154 -11.44 3.25 9.69
N ALA A 155 -10.42 2.40 9.48
CA ALA A 155 -9.90 1.51 10.51
C ALA A 155 -9.35 2.29 11.71
N ILE A 156 -8.57 3.36 11.45
CA ILE A 156 -8.07 4.26 12.50
C ILE A 156 -9.23 4.92 13.24
N ARG A 157 -10.19 5.53 12.52
CA ARG A 157 -11.33 6.21 13.16
C ARG A 157 -12.11 5.25 14.06
N ARG A 158 -12.43 4.05 13.56
CA ARG A 158 -13.13 3.02 14.34
C ARG A 158 -12.31 2.57 15.55
N ALA A 159 -11.00 2.42 15.43
CA ALA A 159 -10.14 2.08 16.55
C ALA A 159 -10.17 3.19 17.63
N CYS A 160 -10.12 4.46 17.23
CA CYS A 160 -10.25 5.56 18.18
C CYS A 160 -11.61 5.56 18.88
N GLU A 161 -12.71 5.41 18.13
CA GLU A 161 -14.06 5.34 18.66
C GLU A 161 -14.25 4.16 19.62
N THR A 162 -13.69 3.00 19.27
CA THR A 162 -13.72 1.80 20.10
C THR A 162 -13.06 2.05 21.46
N LEU A 163 -11.89 2.70 21.48
CA LEU A 163 -11.21 3.04 22.73
C LEU A 163 -12.00 4.06 23.56
N LEU A 164 -12.55 5.10 22.94
CA LEU A 164 -13.35 6.14 23.62
C LEU A 164 -14.68 5.63 24.18
N THR A 165 -15.27 4.62 23.53
CA THR A 165 -16.61 4.11 23.88
C THR A 165 -16.58 2.76 24.59
N SER A 166 -15.40 2.16 24.77
CA SER A 166 -15.25 0.92 25.53
C SER A 166 -15.71 1.12 26.97
N HIS A 167 -16.69 0.31 27.38
CA HIS A 167 -17.15 0.29 28.77
C HIS A 167 -16.22 -0.54 29.66
N ARG A 168 -15.63 -1.60 29.10
CA ARG A 168 -14.85 -2.59 29.85
C ARG A 168 -13.43 -2.12 30.15
N LEU A 169 -12.80 -1.40 29.22
CA LEU A 169 -11.44 -0.90 29.38
C LEU A 169 -11.24 -0.05 30.66
N PRO A 170 -12.06 0.99 30.93
CA PRO A 170 -11.87 1.80 32.13
C PRO A 170 -12.10 1.02 33.42
N ILE A 171 -13.06 0.08 33.44
CA ILE A 171 -13.33 -0.77 34.61
C ILE A 171 -12.14 -1.71 34.87
N PHE A 172 -11.60 -2.32 33.81
CA PHE A 172 -10.42 -3.17 33.91
C PHE A 172 -9.20 -2.38 34.40
N CYS A 173 -8.98 -1.17 33.87
CA CYS A 173 -7.94 -0.26 34.35
C CYS A 173 -8.13 0.13 35.82
N GLN A 174 -9.37 0.34 36.27
CA GLN A 174 -9.66 0.62 37.69
C GLN A 174 -9.29 -0.57 38.59
N LEU A 175 -9.58 -1.80 38.16
CA LEU A 175 -9.18 -3.01 38.88
C LEU A 175 -7.66 -3.07 39.00
N ILE A 176 -6.94 -2.89 37.89
CA ILE A 176 -5.47 -2.84 37.89
C ILE A 176 -4.94 -1.75 38.83
N LEU A 177 -5.55 -0.56 38.84
CA LEU A 177 -5.12 0.53 39.70
C LEU A 177 -5.26 0.15 41.18
N LYS A 178 -6.38 -0.46 41.57
CA LYS A 178 -6.60 -0.93 42.96
C LYS A 178 -5.58 -1.98 43.36
N VAL A 179 -5.36 -2.98 42.52
CA VAL A 179 -4.38 -4.05 42.75
C VAL A 179 -2.96 -3.45 42.84
N GLY A 180 -2.61 -2.55 41.92
CA GLY A 180 -1.32 -1.86 41.93
C GLY A 180 -1.09 -1.00 43.17
N ASN A 181 -2.11 -0.25 43.62
CA ASN A 181 -2.01 0.57 44.84
C ASN A 181 -1.86 -0.29 46.10
N PHE A 182 -2.53 -1.45 46.15
CA PHE A 182 -2.37 -2.40 47.24
C PHE A 182 -0.95 -2.99 47.28
N LEU A 183 -0.44 -3.46 46.14
CA LEU A 183 0.89 -4.07 46.05
C LEU A 183 2.01 -3.06 46.32
N ASN A 184 1.81 -1.79 45.98
CA ASN A 184 2.79 -0.72 46.20
C ASN A 184 2.53 0.09 47.47
N TYR A 185 1.72 -0.41 48.41
CA TYR A 185 1.43 0.30 49.65
C TYR A 185 2.73 0.63 50.41
N GLY A 186 2.90 1.90 50.81
CA GLY A 186 4.10 2.39 51.49
C GLY A 186 5.29 2.73 50.58
N HIS A 187 5.20 2.49 49.27
CA HIS A 187 6.17 2.99 48.28
C HIS A 187 5.71 4.32 47.68
N HIS A 188 6.63 5.05 47.04
CA HIS A 188 6.34 6.33 46.37
C HIS A 188 5.34 6.22 45.21
N THR A 189 5.07 5.00 44.73
CA THR A 189 4.08 4.69 43.70
C THR A 189 2.79 4.07 44.27
N GLY A 190 2.65 4.00 45.60
CA GLY A 190 1.39 3.67 46.26
C GLY A 190 0.44 4.87 46.26
N ASP A 191 -0.86 4.60 46.32
CA ASP A 191 -1.93 5.62 46.29
C ASP A 191 -1.95 6.50 45.01
N ALA A 192 -1.63 5.91 43.86
CA ALA A 192 -1.72 6.59 42.58
C ALA A 192 -3.17 6.85 42.16
N GLY A 193 -3.43 8.01 41.55
CA GLY A 193 -4.73 8.35 40.94
C GLY A 193 -4.95 7.77 39.54
N GLY A 194 -3.91 7.20 38.92
CA GLY A 194 -3.95 6.62 37.58
C GLY A 194 -2.58 6.13 37.12
N PHE A 195 -2.53 5.50 35.95
CA PHE A 195 -1.29 5.04 35.32
C PHE A 195 -1.35 5.24 33.80
N LYS A 196 -0.18 5.33 33.17
CA LYS A 196 -0.08 5.40 31.70
C LYS A 196 -0.47 4.07 31.07
N ILE A 197 -1.15 4.10 29.92
CA ILE A 197 -1.61 2.88 29.22
C ILE A 197 -0.48 1.89 28.93
N SER A 198 0.75 2.36 28.71
CA SER A 198 1.92 1.48 28.55
C SER A 198 2.19 0.55 29.73
N ALA A 199 1.72 0.89 30.94
CA ALA A 199 1.84 0.04 32.12
C ALA A 199 1.06 -1.27 32.01
N LEU A 200 0.04 -1.36 31.14
CA LEU A 200 -0.70 -2.61 30.88
C LEU A 200 0.23 -3.75 30.41
N LEU A 201 1.30 -3.42 29.68
CA LEU A 201 2.26 -4.41 29.19
C LEU A 201 3.14 -4.99 30.32
N ARG A 202 3.26 -4.28 31.45
CA ARG A 202 4.08 -4.69 32.59
C ARG A 202 3.38 -5.73 33.49
N LEU A 203 2.07 -5.95 33.31
CA LEU A 203 1.30 -6.91 34.10
C LEU A 203 1.78 -8.36 33.93
N THR A 204 2.44 -8.67 32.81
CA THR A 204 3.07 -9.98 32.59
C THR A 204 4.50 -10.07 33.12
N GLU A 205 5.12 -8.94 33.48
CA GLU A 205 6.49 -8.89 34.01
C GLU A 205 6.51 -9.13 35.54
N THR A 206 5.47 -8.68 36.24
CA THR A 206 5.33 -8.90 37.68
C THR A 206 4.91 -10.34 37.95
N LYS A 207 5.86 -11.16 38.43
CA LYS A 207 5.62 -12.56 38.79
C LYS A 207 5.13 -12.69 40.23
N ALA A 208 4.25 -13.66 40.46
CA ALA A 208 3.93 -14.13 41.81
C ALA A 208 5.14 -14.89 42.41
N ASN A 209 5.06 -15.19 43.70
CA ASN A 209 6.07 -16.03 44.38
C ASN A 209 6.16 -17.44 43.77
N GLN A 210 5.11 -17.88 43.05
CA GLN A 210 5.11 -19.09 42.24
C GLN A 210 5.62 -18.75 40.82
N SER A 211 6.65 -19.45 40.34
CA SER A 211 7.49 -19.06 39.19
C SER A 211 6.79 -18.97 37.82
N HIS A 212 5.52 -19.37 37.72
CA HIS A 212 4.76 -19.48 36.47
C HIS A 212 3.51 -18.59 36.40
N VAL A 213 3.14 -17.90 37.49
CA VAL A 213 1.96 -17.02 37.54
C VAL A 213 2.39 -15.57 37.52
N THR A 214 1.76 -14.76 36.67
CA THR A 214 2.00 -13.30 36.62
C THR A 214 0.82 -12.54 37.23
N LEU A 215 1.00 -11.25 37.50
CA LEU A 215 -0.06 -10.38 37.99
C LEU A 215 -1.28 -10.38 37.04
N LEU A 216 -1.04 -10.40 35.73
CA LEU A 216 -2.13 -10.52 34.75
C LEU A 216 -2.94 -11.81 34.94
N HIS A 217 -2.31 -12.97 35.14
CA HIS A 217 -3.03 -14.23 35.37
C HIS A 217 -3.91 -14.15 36.61
N HIS A 218 -3.39 -13.60 37.71
CA HIS A 218 -4.15 -13.45 38.94
C HIS A 218 -5.34 -12.49 38.80
N ILE A 219 -5.15 -11.36 38.11
CA ILE A 219 -6.24 -10.43 37.81
C ILE A 219 -7.31 -11.12 36.96
N LEU A 220 -6.94 -11.93 35.98
CA LEU A 220 -7.90 -12.64 35.13
C LEU A 220 -8.69 -13.71 35.91
N GLU A 221 -8.06 -14.41 36.84
CA GLU A 221 -8.73 -15.35 37.74
C GLU A 221 -9.76 -14.63 38.65
N GLU A 222 -9.43 -13.45 39.17
CA GLU A 222 -10.38 -12.61 39.91
C GLU A 222 -11.54 -12.14 39.01
N VAL A 223 -11.23 -11.74 37.78
CA VAL A 223 -12.22 -11.32 36.79
C VAL A 223 -13.16 -12.46 36.41
N GLU A 224 -12.65 -13.68 36.24
CA GLU A 224 -13.48 -14.85 35.93
C GLU A 224 -14.45 -15.18 37.07
N ARG A 225 -14.03 -15.02 38.32
CA ARG A 225 -14.90 -15.26 39.49
C ARG A 225 -15.93 -14.16 39.71
N ASN A 226 -15.54 -12.90 39.57
CA ASN A 226 -16.33 -11.77 40.08
C ASN A 226 -16.82 -10.78 38.99
N HIS A 227 -16.21 -10.78 37.80
CA HIS A 227 -16.41 -9.75 36.77
C HIS A 227 -16.37 -10.33 35.34
N THR A 228 -17.10 -11.43 35.09
CA THR A 228 -17.05 -12.19 33.82
C THR A 228 -17.25 -11.37 32.55
N ASP A 229 -18.00 -10.25 32.61
CA ASP A 229 -18.16 -9.32 31.49
C ASP A 229 -16.82 -8.77 30.97
N LEU A 230 -15.84 -8.52 31.86
CA LEU A 230 -14.52 -8.00 31.48
C LEU A 230 -13.69 -9.00 30.66
N LEU A 231 -14.03 -10.29 30.66
CA LEU A 231 -13.41 -11.29 29.78
C LEU A 231 -13.67 -11.01 28.30
N GLN A 232 -14.66 -10.19 27.97
CA GLN A 232 -14.97 -9.77 26.60
C GLN A 232 -14.16 -8.55 26.13
N LEU A 233 -13.32 -7.95 26.99
CA LEU A 233 -12.47 -6.82 26.61
C LEU A 233 -11.59 -7.11 25.37
N PRO A 234 -10.95 -8.29 25.20
CA PRO A 234 -10.19 -8.59 23.98
C PRO A 234 -11.01 -8.53 22.70
N SER A 235 -12.31 -8.84 22.77
CA SER A 235 -13.22 -8.76 21.62
C SER A 235 -13.48 -7.31 21.21
N GLU A 236 -13.64 -6.40 22.17
CA GLU A 236 -13.74 -4.96 21.88
C GLU A 236 -12.46 -4.43 21.24
N LEU A 237 -11.30 -4.86 21.72
CA LEU A 237 -10.00 -4.40 21.23
C LEU A 237 -9.58 -4.98 19.86
N ASP A 238 -10.40 -5.83 19.23
CA ASP A 238 -10.07 -6.45 17.93
C ASP A 238 -9.90 -5.40 16.81
N PHE A 239 -10.78 -4.39 16.77
CA PHE A 239 -10.68 -3.31 15.78
C PHE A 239 -9.42 -2.46 16.00
N VAL A 240 -9.03 -2.22 17.26
CA VAL A 240 -7.80 -1.51 17.61
C VAL A 240 -6.58 -2.32 17.16
N SER A 241 -6.61 -3.64 17.38
CA SER A 241 -5.56 -4.56 16.93
C SER A 241 -5.39 -4.57 15.41
N LYS A 242 -6.47 -4.43 14.64
CA LYS A 242 -6.43 -4.36 13.17
C LYS A 242 -5.87 -3.04 12.65
N ALA A 243 -6.01 -1.96 13.42
CA ALA A 243 -5.44 -0.66 13.09
C ALA A 243 -3.95 -0.53 13.48
N ALA A 244 -3.42 -1.44 14.29
CA ALA A 244 -2.02 -1.45 14.68
C ALA A 244 -1.11 -1.65 13.45
N GLY A 245 -0.10 -0.78 13.33
CA GLY A 245 0.83 -0.75 12.18
C GLY A 245 0.39 0.16 11.04
N ILE A 246 -0.76 0.81 11.14
CA ILE A 246 -1.13 1.89 10.22
C ILE A 246 -0.47 3.20 10.69
N HIS A 247 0.35 3.80 9.82
CA HIS A 247 1.07 5.05 10.10
C HIS A 247 0.28 6.25 9.57
N PHE A 248 -0.47 6.90 10.45
CA PHE A 248 -1.40 7.97 10.09
C PHE A 248 -0.70 9.18 9.45
N GLU A 249 0.43 9.61 10.01
CA GLU A 249 1.19 10.77 9.54
C GLU A 249 1.76 10.54 8.12
N VAL A 250 2.18 9.30 7.83
CA VAL A 250 2.64 8.92 6.48
C VAL A 250 1.50 8.98 5.48
N MET A 251 0.31 8.49 5.85
CA MET A 251 -0.88 8.55 5.00
C MET A 251 -1.30 10.00 4.70
N GLN A 252 -1.25 10.89 5.70
CA GLN A 252 -1.53 12.31 5.53
C GLN A 252 -0.54 12.96 4.54
N ALA A 253 0.75 12.66 4.68
CA ALA A 253 1.79 13.19 3.80
C ALA A 253 1.60 12.72 2.35
N GLU A 254 1.31 11.42 2.15
CA GLU A 254 1.07 10.83 0.83
C GLU A 254 -0.16 11.44 0.14
N ALA A 255 -1.30 11.51 0.83
CA ALA A 255 -2.51 12.15 0.32
C ALA A 255 -2.30 13.64 0.02
N GLY A 256 -1.60 14.35 0.91
CA GLY A 256 -1.27 15.77 0.73
C GLY A 256 -0.39 16.04 -0.49
N ALA A 257 0.60 15.17 -0.75
CA ALA A 257 1.43 15.26 -1.95
C ALA A 257 0.61 15.01 -3.22
N ASN A 258 -0.31 14.04 -3.20
CA ASN A 258 -1.21 13.78 -4.33
C ASN A 258 -2.14 14.96 -4.64
N VAL A 259 -2.75 15.57 -3.60
CA VAL A 259 -3.59 16.77 -3.77
C VAL A 259 -2.83 17.93 -4.40
N LYS A 260 -1.56 18.15 -3.99
CA LYS A 260 -0.72 19.19 -4.61
C LYS A 260 -0.53 18.95 -6.10
N LYS A 261 -0.23 17.71 -6.50
CA LYS A 261 -0.11 17.34 -7.92
C LYS A 261 -1.41 17.53 -8.69
N LEU A 262 -2.54 17.13 -8.11
CA LEU A 262 -3.87 17.33 -8.72
C LEU A 262 -4.16 18.81 -8.98
N LEU A 263 -3.91 19.68 -8.00
CA LEU A 263 -4.12 21.13 -8.13
C LEU A 263 -3.19 21.77 -9.16
N GLU A 264 -1.96 21.27 -9.29
CA GLU A 264 -1.03 21.71 -10.33
C GLU A 264 -1.53 21.34 -11.73
N ILE A 265 -1.99 20.09 -11.91
CA ILE A 265 -2.59 19.63 -13.17
C ILE A 265 -3.87 20.40 -13.49
N GLU A 266 -4.74 20.62 -12.51
CA GLU A 266 -5.95 21.43 -12.67
C GLU A 266 -5.61 22.85 -13.16
N LYS A 267 -4.63 23.52 -12.55
CA LYS A 267 -4.18 24.85 -12.99
C LYS A 267 -3.70 24.84 -14.44
N ARG A 268 -2.93 23.84 -14.85
CA ARG A 268 -2.45 23.69 -16.23
C ARG A 268 -3.59 23.40 -17.19
N LEU A 269 -4.57 22.61 -16.76
CA LEU A 269 -5.78 22.29 -17.52
C LEU A 269 -6.65 23.55 -17.76
N LEU A 270 -6.81 24.41 -16.75
CA LEU A 270 -7.55 25.67 -16.87
C LEU A 270 -6.93 26.63 -17.90
N LEU A 271 -5.61 26.58 -18.08
CA LEU A 271 -4.86 27.37 -19.07
C LEU A 271 -4.78 26.71 -20.46
N SER A 272 -5.29 25.48 -20.59
CA SER A 272 -5.24 24.71 -21.85
C SER A 272 -6.43 25.00 -22.77
N THR A 273 -6.53 24.25 -23.87
CA THR A 273 -7.63 24.35 -24.84
C THR A 273 -8.94 23.78 -24.28
N ASP A 274 -10.07 24.23 -24.83
CA ASP A 274 -11.38 23.85 -24.29
C ASP A 274 -11.71 22.37 -24.46
N ASP A 275 -11.20 21.71 -25.50
CA ASP A 275 -11.37 20.27 -25.69
C ASP A 275 -10.71 19.45 -24.57
N LEU A 276 -9.50 19.83 -24.12
CA LEU A 276 -8.85 19.20 -22.96
C LEU A 276 -9.66 19.42 -21.67
N LYS A 277 -10.17 20.65 -21.45
CA LYS A 277 -10.99 20.96 -20.28
C LYS A 277 -12.27 20.13 -20.24
N ILE A 278 -12.96 19.98 -21.38
CA ILE A 278 -14.18 19.17 -21.49
C ILE A 278 -13.86 17.70 -21.20
N GLN A 279 -12.77 17.20 -21.77
CA GLN A 279 -12.38 15.79 -21.65
C GLN A 279 -11.94 15.42 -20.22
N HIS A 280 -11.01 16.16 -19.64
CA HIS A 280 -10.37 15.77 -18.38
C HIS A 280 -10.89 16.55 -17.16
N GLY A 281 -11.54 17.70 -17.35
CA GLY A 281 -11.93 18.61 -16.27
C GLY A 281 -12.83 17.94 -15.24
N LYS A 282 -13.83 17.18 -15.69
CA LYS A 282 -14.72 16.44 -14.78
C LYS A 282 -13.98 15.38 -13.97
N SER A 283 -13.05 14.65 -14.60
CA SER A 283 -12.28 13.59 -13.94
C SER A 283 -11.30 14.13 -12.90
N VAL A 284 -10.56 15.18 -13.26
CA VAL A 284 -9.61 15.86 -12.35
C VAL A 284 -10.38 16.50 -11.19
N GLN A 285 -11.49 17.19 -11.47
CA GLN A 285 -12.34 17.76 -10.42
C GLN A 285 -12.92 16.69 -9.49
N GLY A 286 -13.35 15.55 -10.04
CA GLY A 286 -13.82 14.40 -9.25
C GLY A 286 -12.73 13.86 -8.32
N SER A 287 -11.51 13.71 -8.83
CA SER A 287 -10.34 13.26 -8.07
C SER A 287 -9.96 14.24 -6.94
N ILE A 288 -10.05 15.55 -7.21
CA ILE A 288 -9.85 16.60 -6.19
C ILE A 288 -10.94 16.53 -5.12
N SER A 289 -12.20 16.39 -5.51
CA SER A 289 -13.32 16.29 -4.57
C SER A 289 -13.16 15.08 -3.65
N ALA A 290 -12.88 13.90 -4.22
CA ALA A 290 -12.70 12.68 -3.45
C ALA A 290 -11.49 12.77 -2.51
N SER A 291 -10.38 13.39 -2.96
CA SER A 291 -9.22 13.64 -2.10
C SER A 291 -9.54 14.61 -0.94
N LYS A 292 -10.38 15.63 -1.18
CA LYS A 292 -10.86 16.53 -0.13
C LYS A 292 -11.75 15.81 0.88
N ASP A 293 -12.56 14.86 0.44
CA ASP A 293 -13.37 14.06 1.36
C ASP A 293 -12.50 13.18 2.25
N LEU A 294 -11.41 12.61 1.73
CA LEU A 294 -10.42 11.90 2.56
C LEU A 294 -9.73 12.84 3.56
N GLN A 295 -9.42 14.07 3.17
CA GLN A 295 -8.86 15.08 4.09
C GLN A 295 -9.84 15.44 5.22
N LYS A 296 -11.15 15.47 4.95
CA LYS A 296 -12.17 15.66 6.02
C LYS A 296 -12.17 14.48 6.99
N GLU A 297 -12.05 13.24 6.49
CA GLU A 297 -11.93 12.05 7.35
C GLU A 297 -10.67 12.13 8.22
N PHE A 298 -9.52 12.57 7.66
CA PHE A 298 -8.31 12.80 8.44
C PHE A 298 -8.49 13.86 9.53
N ALA A 299 -9.19 14.96 9.24
CA ALA A 299 -9.50 15.97 10.26
C ALA A 299 -10.41 15.40 11.38
N SER A 300 -11.34 14.51 11.03
CA SER A 300 -12.16 13.80 12.03
C SER A 300 -11.31 12.89 12.92
N ILE A 301 -10.34 12.18 12.33
CA ILE A 301 -9.40 11.33 13.07
C ILE A 301 -8.52 12.16 14.02
N GLU A 302 -8.01 13.31 13.58
CA GLU A 302 -7.23 14.22 14.45
C GLU A 302 -8.05 14.68 15.65
N LYS A 303 -9.32 15.07 15.44
CA LYS A 303 -10.20 15.42 16.56
C LYS A 303 -10.36 14.25 17.54
N LYS A 304 -10.52 13.02 17.03
CA LYS A 304 -10.61 11.80 17.86
C LYS A 304 -9.31 11.49 18.58
N LYS A 305 -8.16 11.78 17.98
CA LYS A 305 -6.84 11.67 18.60
C LYS A 305 -6.70 12.63 19.78
N GLU A 306 -7.18 13.86 19.66
CA GLU A 306 -7.22 14.83 20.77
C GLU A 306 -8.14 14.35 21.90
N GLU A 307 -9.35 13.89 21.57
CA GLU A 307 -10.29 13.31 22.55
C GLU A 307 -9.66 12.10 23.28
N LEU A 308 -8.91 11.25 22.57
CA LEU A 308 -8.19 10.13 23.16
C LEU A 308 -7.06 10.57 24.08
N ALA A 309 -6.31 11.60 23.71
CA ALA A 309 -5.23 12.11 24.54
C ALA A 309 -5.78 12.62 25.88
N ASP A 310 -6.89 13.35 25.86
CA ASP A 310 -7.57 13.77 27.09
C ASP A 310 -8.08 12.56 27.90
N TYR A 311 -8.76 11.62 27.23
CA TYR A 311 -9.34 10.44 27.87
C TYR A 311 -8.28 9.56 28.55
N LEU A 312 -7.12 9.40 27.93
CA LEU A 312 -6.00 8.60 28.45
C LEU A 312 -5.03 9.41 29.33
N CYS A 313 -5.28 10.72 29.51
CA CYS A 313 -4.39 11.63 30.22
C CYS A 313 -2.96 11.68 29.66
N GLU A 314 -2.81 11.57 28.33
CA GLU A 314 -1.54 11.72 27.61
C GLU A 314 -1.43 13.13 26.99
N ASP A 315 -0.21 13.54 26.64
CA ASP A 315 0.01 14.83 25.99
C ASP A 315 -0.56 14.81 24.55
N ARG A 316 -1.50 15.73 24.25
CA ARG A 316 -2.15 15.85 22.94
C ARG A 316 -1.18 15.95 21.76
N LYS A 317 -0.03 16.58 21.96
CA LYS A 317 0.99 16.78 20.91
C LYS A 317 1.87 15.54 20.71
N ASN A 318 2.01 14.72 21.75
CA ASN A 318 2.93 13.59 21.74
C ASN A 318 2.22 12.24 21.61
N LEU A 319 0.88 12.20 21.66
CA LEU A 319 0.16 10.96 21.46
C LEU A 319 0.36 10.45 20.03
N SER A 320 0.98 9.27 19.90
CA SER A 320 1.11 8.54 18.65
C SER A 320 0.00 7.49 18.57
N LEU A 321 -0.90 7.62 17.60
CA LEU A 321 -1.96 6.62 17.38
C LEU A 321 -1.38 5.25 17.05
N GLY A 322 -0.28 5.22 16.29
CA GLY A 322 0.43 3.99 15.95
C GLY A 322 0.92 3.25 17.19
N ASP A 323 1.62 3.95 18.08
CA ASP A 323 2.17 3.35 19.30
C ASP A 323 1.08 2.94 20.28
N LEU A 324 0.01 3.76 20.39
CA LEU A 324 -1.16 3.43 21.19
C LEU A 324 -1.82 2.13 20.69
N PHE A 325 -2.09 2.02 19.39
CA PHE A 325 -2.72 0.82 18.83
C PHE A 325 -1.83 -0.42 18.94
N ILE A 326 -0.51 -0.26 18.78
CA ILE A 326 0.46 -1.35 19.02
C ILE A 326 0.43 -1.79 20.49
N THR A 327 0.39 -0.84 21.42
CA THR A 327 0.30 -1.12 22.86
C THR A 327 -0.98 -1.90 23.18
N MET A 328 -2.13 -1.44 22.68
CA MET A 328 -3.43 -2.10 22.90
C MET A 328 -3.50 -3.48 22.22
N LYS A 329 -2.93 -3.62 21.02
CA LYS A 329 -2.78 -4.93 20.35
C LYS A 329 -1.97 -5.89 21.20
N THR A 330 -0.80 -5.46 21.66
CA THR A 330 0.12 -6.29 22.43
C THR A 330 -0.55 -6.72 23.74
N PHE A 331 -1.18 -5.77 24.45
CA PHE A 331 -1.95 -6.08 25.65
C PHE A 331 -3.07 -7.09 25.38
N ARG A 332 -3.84 -6.93 24.30
CA ARG A 332 -4.89 -7.89 23.91
C ARG A 332 -4.31 -9.30 23.71
N GLU A 333 -3.17 -9.42 23.03
CA GLU A 333 -2.52 -10.72 22.82
C GLU A 333 -2.04 -11.34 24.14
N LEU A 334 -1.49 -10.53 25.06
CA LEU A 334 -1.08 -10.99 26.39
C LEU A 334 -2.28 -11.43 27.24
N PHE A 335 -3.39 -10.68 27.18
CA PHE A 335 -4.64 -11.03 27.85
C PHE A 335 -5.16 -12.39 27.39
N LEU A 336 -5.27 -12.60 26.07
CA LEU A 336 -5.75 -13.86 25.52
C LEU A 336 -4.86 -15.05 25.87
N LYS A 337 -3.53 -14.85 25.84
CA LYS A 337 -2.57 -15.88 26.26
C LYS A 337 -2.71 -16.22 27.75
N ALA A 338 -2.85 -15.21 28.60
CA ALA A 338 -3.00 -15.43 30.04
C ALA A 338 -4.34 -16.12 30.37
N LEU A 339 -5.42 -15.78 29.66
CA LEU A 339 -6.73 -16.43 29.82
C LEU A 339 -6.68 -17.92 29.49
N GLN A 340 -5.96 -18.32 28.43
CA GLN A 340 -5.76 -19.74 28.10
C GLN A 340 -5.09 -20.52 29.24
N VAL A 341 -4.13 -19.91 29.94
CA VAL A 341 -3.44 -20.54 31.07
C VAL A 341 -4.37 -20.68 32.28
N VAL A 342 -5.15 -19.66 32.60
CA VAL A 342 -6.11 -19.69 33.72
C VAL A 342 -7.13 -20.82 33.52
N CYS A 343 -7.75 -20.92 32.35
CA CYS A 343 -8.71 -21.99 32.06
C CYS A 343 -8.10 -23.40 32.11
N ILE A 344 -6.81 -23.56 31.81
CA ILE A 344 -6.11 -24.87 31.90
C ILE A 344 -5.84 -25.25 33.36
N CYS A 345 -5.45 -24.30 34.21
CA CYS A 345 -5.22 -24.55 35.63
C CYS A 345 -6.51 -25.00 36.34
N ASP A 346 -7.63 -24.33 36.07
CA ASP A 346 -8.94 -24.73 36.62
C ASP A 346 -9.35 -26.14 36.17
N PHE A 347 -9.02 -26.54 34.93
CA PHE A 347 -9.28 -27.90 34.45
C PHE A 347 -8.44 -28.97 35.16
N LEU A 348 -7.19 -28.64 35.55
CA LEU A 348 -6.29 -29.55 36.24
C LEU A 348 -6.56 -29.65 37.75
N GLU A 349 -7.17 -28.64 38.38
CA GLU A 349 -7.58 -28.70 39.80
C GLU A 349 -8.90 -29.46 40.02
N ILE A 350 -9.68 -29.72 38.95
CA ILE A 350 -10.96 -30.46 39.00
C ILE A 350 -10.78 -31.98 38.73
N GLN A 351 -9.58 -32.44 38.33
CA GLN A 351 -9.22 -33.86 38.20
C GLN A 351 -8.45 -34.37 39.42
#